data_AF-A0A935X9P7-F1
#
_entry.id   AF-A0A935X9P7-F1
#
_cell.length_a   1.000
_cell.length_b   1.000
_cell.length_c   1.000
_cell.angle_alpha   90.00
_cell.angle_beta   90.00
_cell.angle_gamma   90.00
#
_symmetry.space_group_name_H-M   'P 1'
#
loop_
_entity.id
_entity.type
_entity.pdbx_description
1 polymer ?
#
loop_
_entity_poly.entity_id
_entity_poly.type
_entity_poly.pdbx_seq_one_letter_code
_entity_poly.pdbx_strand_id
1 'polypeptide(L)'
;MALPFLWRCLALITSAMLSIPHAAAAMPVKGTVDHGPFQIQAGIRSVSTGTFPNQGGNPFARRKVSEFEVRWKGQSVTVNGNRSFWRVLRLPAAPRPALLLVTQGFVLATEEAGGTLRLQPVRSESASLAEVQWLDERDGQPGAARSFGIEAVTDLQSGTLLQGGRWLRFGSRSVMDVASLRFYPVEPWVPVAPGQPDTHLSREGDDVRAFSPGRGKYVLAASGIDYSSADGRQAYGLLVVDIERGTASEIRVDRKRMRFAEPDDIDSAWVHHHFSWARNTAGQEVLQARNDFRPWPWRARLRETRPGVWQMDVPRIADKFVQVLKSVLSVQLGAKVIDADQPWGAGATATLADCTLQVRAFGKDSLDPGDSRVSVWPEETRTSTAPASCEAALRRLATSIDGELASGRHDALLRLD
;
A
#
# COMPACT_ATOMS: atom_id res chain seq x y z
N MET A 1 -32.38 44.21 36.28
CA MET A 1 -31.68 44.68 35.06
C MET A 1 -30.20 44.73 35.39
N ALA A 2 -29.35 44.20 34.52
CA ALA A 2 -27.86 44.20 34.56
C ALA A 2 -27.15 43.25 35.56
N LEU A 3 -26.33 42.34 34.98
CA LEU A 3 -25.19 41.58 35.55
C LEU A 3 -24.12 42.54 36.14
N PRO A 4 -23.18 42.12 37.05
CA PRO A 4 -22.06 41.23 36.65
C PRO A 4 -21.20 40.49 37.73
N PHE A 5 -20.25 39.68 37.23
CA PHE A 5 -18.87 39.42 37.70
C PHE A 5 -18.48 38.35 38.78
N LEU A 6 -17.55 37.47 38.34
CA LEU A 6 -16.31 36.92 38.97
C LEU A 6 -16.31 35.77 40.02
N TRP A 7 -15.59 34.69 39.65
CA TRP A 7 -14.63 33.81 40.41
C TRP A 7 -14.99 33.34 41.84
N ARG A 8 -14.76 32.09 42.31
CA ARG A 8 -13.67 31.10 42.13
C ARG A 8 -13.95 29.84 42.98
N CYS A 9 -13.19 28.76 42.71
CA CYS A 9 -12.94 27.55 43.54
C CYS A 9 -14.12 26.56 43.70
N LEU A 10 -13.98 25.24 43.67
CA LEU A 10 -12.86 24.32 43.87
C LEU A 10 -13.30 22.96 43.27
N ALA A 11 -12.53 22.35 42.38
CA ALA A 11 -12.74 20.94 42.01
C ALA A 11 -11.40 20.21 42.06
N LEU A 12 -11.28 19.33 43.06
CA LEU A 12 -10.21 18.37 43.19
C LEU A 12 -10.13 17.53 41.91
N ILE A 13 -9.00 17.59 41.22
CA ILE A 13 -8.66 16.60 40.19
C ILE A 13 -7.84 15.52 40.89
N THR A 14 -8.50 14.40 41.21
CA THR A 14 -7.85 13.14 41.53
C THR A 14 -7.02 12.69 40.34
N SER A 15 -5.71 12.56 40.55
CA SER A 15 -4.76 11.98 39.60
C SER A 15 -5.16 10.54 39.24
N ALA A 16 -5.84 10.38 38.11
CA ALA A 16 -5.93 9.09 37.44
C ALA A 16 -4.60 8.84 36.75
N MET A 17 -3.74 8.04 37.38
CA MET A 17 -2.60 7.42 36.69
C MET A 17 -3.16 6.52 35.58
N LEU A 18 -3.21 7.06 34.36
CA LEU A 18 -3.36 6.27 33.14
C LEU A 18 -2.06 5.50 32.94
N SER A 19 -1.98 4.32 33.55
CA SER A 19 -1.09 3.26 33.13
C SER A 19 -1.42 2.95 31.67
N ILE A 20 -0.57 3.42 30.76
CA ILE A 20 -0.57 3.00 29.37
C ILE A 20 -0.42 1.47 29.41
N PRO A 21 -1.42 0.69 28.97
CA PRO A 21 -1.21 -0.74 28.85
C PRO A 21 -0.11 -0.92 27.82
N HIS A 22 1.04 -1.45 28.24
CA HIS A 22 1.95 -2.10 27.31
C HIS A 22 1.09 -3.09 26.55
N ALA A 23 0.90 -2.87 25.24
CA ALA A 23 0.17 -3.78 24.40
C ALA A 23 0.78 -5.17 24.59
N ALA A 24 0.09 -6.03 25.33
CA ALA A 24 0.53 -7.39 25.56
C ALA A 24 0.72 -8.00 24.17
N ALA A 25 1.95 -8.44 23.87
CA ALA A 25 2.26 -9.04 22.59
C ALA A 25 1.23 -10.15 22.34
N ALA A 26 0.49 -10.04 21.22
CA ALA A 26 -0.64 -10.89 20.96
C ALA A 26 -0.19 -12.37 20.94
N MET A 27 -0.74 -13.18 21.84
CA MET A 27 -0.28 -14.55 22.04
C MET A 27 -0.94 -15.49 21.01
N PRO A 28 -0.17 -16.38 20.36
CA PRO A 28 -0.74 -17.36 19.45
C PRO A 28 -1.60 -18.37 20.21
N VAL A 29 -2.67 -18.83 19.58
CA VAL A 29 -3.61 -19.82 20.13
C VAL A 29 -3.25 -21.25 19.70
N LYS A 30 -3.46 -22.23 20.60
CA LYS A 30 -3.42 -23.66 20.27
C LYS A 30 -4.84 -24.16 20.04
N GLY A 31 -5.00 -25.11 19.12
CA GLY A 31 -6.30 -25.74 18.95
C GLY A 31 -6.41 -26.53 17.66
N THR A 32 -7.63 -26.91 17.33
CA THR A 32 -7.94 -27.65 16.12
C THR A 32 -9.19 -27.06 15.49
N VAL A 33 -9.22 -27.01 14.16
CA VAL A 33 -10.39 -26.61 13.38
C VAL A 33 -10.54 -27.54 12.19
N ASP A 34 -11.76 -28.03 11.97
CA ASP A 34 -12.07 -28.92 10.86
C ASP A 34 -12.58 -28.13 9.64
N HIS A 35 -12.34 -28.68 8.46
CA HIS A 35 -12.83 -28.19 7.16
C HIS A 35 -13.06 -29.37 6.22
N GLY A 36 -14.24 -29.98 6.33
CA GLY A 36 -14.55 -31.23 5.62
C GLY A 36 -13.63 -32.38 6.09
N PRO A 37 -12.95 -33.11 5.18
CA PRO A 37 -12.04 -34.19 5.55
C PRO A 37 -10.71 -33.71 6.13
N PHE A 38 -10.48 -32.38 6.14
CA PHE A 38 -9.27 -31.78 6.69
C PHE A 38 -9.43 -31.40 8.14
N GLN A 39 -8.42 -31.71 8.94
CA GLN A 39 -8.25 -31.24 10.30
C GLN A 39 -6.99 -30.37 10.37
N ILE A 40 -7.14 -29.11 10.78
CA ILE A 40 -6.06 -28.14 10.90
C ILE A 40 -5.70 -28.03 12.37
N GLN A 41 -4.44 -28.32 12.71
CA GLN A 41 -3.93 -28.27 14.07
C GLN A 41 -2.99 -27.07 14.21
N ALA A 42 -3.28 -26.18 15.15
CA ALA A 42 -2.44 -25.03 15.48
C ALA A 42 -1.62 -25.31 16.74
N GLY A 43 -0.31 -25.23 16.60
CA GLY A 43 0.68 -25.25 17.66
C GLY A 43 1.31 -23.88 17.88
N ILE A 44 2.19 -23.81 18.88
CA ILE A 44 2.98 -22.62 19.19
C ILE A 44 4.44 -23.00 19.13
N ARG A 45 5.23 -22.24 18.36
CA ARG A 45 6.68 -22.35 18.32
C ARG A 45 7.34 -21.03 18.68
N SER A 46 8.58 -21.11 19.17
CA SER A 46 9.40 -19.93 19.45
C SER A 46 10.42 -19.72 18.35
N VAL A 47 10.35 -18.58 17.66
CA VAL A 47 11.35 -18.17 16.67
C VAL A 47 12.16 -16.99 17.21
N SER A 48 13.39 -16.82 16.74
CA SER A 48 14.13 -15.58 16.97
C SER A 48 13.34 -14.40 16.39
N THR A 49 13.35 -13.24 17.04
CA THR A 49 12.78 -12.00 16.48
C THR A 49 13.56 -11.49 15.27
N GLY A 50 14.72 -12.12 14.98
CA GLY A 50 15.53 -12.04 13.77
C GLY A 50 15.15 -10.97 12.74
N THR A 51 15.78 -9.80 12.87
CA THR A 51 16.34 -8.96 11.80
C THR A 51 17.20 -7.89 12.46
N PHE A 52 18.22 -7.40 11.74
CA PHE A 52 19.07 -6.29 12.18
C PHE A 52 18.63 -4.99 11.47
N PRO A 53 18.53 -3.86 12.19
CA PRO A 53 18.66 -3.77 13.64
C PRO A 53 17.43 -4.37 14.32
N ASN A 54 17.70 -5.21 15.32
CA ASN A 54 16.66 -5.74 16.19
C ASN A 54 16.16 -4.57 17.00
N GLN A 55 14.92 -4.12 16.75
CA GLN A 55 14.39 -2.88 17.32
C GLN A 55 14.37 -2.87 18.86
N GLY A 56 14.52 -4.04 19.50
CA GLY A 56 14.61 -4.19 20.96
C GLY A 56 16.01 -4.40 21.54
N GLY A 57 17.10 -4.28 20.78
CA GLY A 57 18.48 -4.35 21.29
C GLY A 57 18.97 -5.73 21.81
N ASN A 58 18.10 -6.72 21.92
CA ASN A 58 18.45 -8.08 22.37
C ASN A 58 18.49 -9.07 21.18
N PRO A 59 19.69 -9.45 20.68
CA PRO A 59 19.82 -10.36 19.53
C PRO A 59 19.30 -11.78 19.77
N PHE A 60 19.03 -12.15 21.04
CA PHE A 60 18.46 -13.44 21.44
C PHE A 60 16.96 -13.37 21.73
N ALA A 61 16.33 -12.21 21.53
CA ALA A 61 14.89 -12.08 21.73
C ALA A 61 14.15 -13.10 20.87
N ARG A 62 13.20 -13.81 21.48
CA ARG A 62 12.35 -14.78 20.81
C ARG A 62 10.92 -14.30 20.85
N ARG A 63 10.19 -14.50 19.77
CA ARG A 63 8.74 -14.31 19.72
C ARG A 63 8.03 -15.65 19.57
N LYS A 64 6.86 -15.75 20.19
CA LYS A 64 5.93 -16.87 20.01
C LYS A 64 5.16 -16.64 18.72
N VAL A 65 5.12 -17.65 17.87
CA VAL A 65 4.43 -17.63 16.58
C VAL A 65 3.63 -18.91 16.43
N SER A 66 2.63 -18.88 15.55
CA SER A 66 1.83 -20.06 15.24
C SER A 66 2.58 -21.00 14.31
N GLU A 67 2.27 -22.28 14.44
CA GLU A 67 2.72 -23.35 13.56
C GLU A 67 1.52 -24.23 13.25
N PHE A 68 1.36 -24.62 11.98
CA PHE A 68 0.19 -25.40 11.57
C PHE A 68 0.59 -26.75 11.01
N GLU A 69 -0.11 -27.80 11.41
CA GLU A 69 -0.10 -29.11 10.76
C GLU A 69 -1.49 -29.41 10.21
N VAL A 70 -1.57 -30.21 9.15
CA VAL A 70 -2.85 -30.61 8.53
C VAL A 70 -2.93 -32.12 8.46
N ARG A 71 -4.10 -32.67 8.80
CA ARG A 71 -4.45 -34.06 8.55
C ARG A 71 -5.60 -34.13 7.55
N TRP A 72 -5.57 -35.09 6.66
CA TRP A 72 -6.65 -35.44 5.75
C TRP A 72 -7.09 -36.87 6.05
N LYS A 73 -8.36 -37.06 6.46
CA LYS A 73 -8.89 -38.36 6.91
C LYS A 73 -8.00 -39.05 7.96
N GLY A 74 -7.47 -38.25 8.89
CA GLY A 74 -6.57 -38.70 9.95
C GLY A 74 -5.10 -38.86 9.56
N GLN A 75 -4.75 -38.82 8.27
CA GLN A 75 -3.37 -38.95 7.78
C GLN A 75 -2.69 -37.58 7.66
N SER A 76 -1.43 -37.45 8.09
CA SER A 76 -0.68 -36.19 7.98
C SER A 76 -0.43 -35.79 6.52
N VAL A 77 -0.77 -34.55 6.19
CA VAL A 77 -0.48 -33.95 4.89
C VAL A 77 0.96 -33.46 4.88
N THR A 78 1.73 -33.89 3.87
CA THR A 78 3.14 -33.50 3.70
C THR A 78 3.32 -32.85 2.33
N VAL A 79 4.03 -31.72 2.27
CA VAL A 79 4.39 -31.02 1.03
C VAL A 79 5.91 -30.96 0.95
N ASN A 80 6.50 -31.56 -0.09
CA ASN A 80 7.96 -31.58 -0.30
C ASN A 80 8.75 -32.03 0.96
N GLY A 81 8.24 -33.05 1.66
CA GLY A 81 8.84 -33.56 2.91
C GLY A 81 8.54 -32.72 4.17
N ASN A 82 7.89 -31.56 4.04
CA ASN A 82 7.52 -30.72 5.18
C ASN A 82 6.06 -30.98 5.62
N ARG A 83 5.85 -31.16 6.92
CA ARG A 83 4.55 -31.37 7.57
C ARG A 83 4.00 -30.12 8.27
N SER A 84 4.81 -29.08 8.37
CA SER A 84 4.53 -27.85 9.12
C SER A 84 4.43 -26.65 8.18
N PHE A 85 3.43 -25.80 8.42
CA PHE A 85 3.09 -24.63 7.62
C PHE A 85 3.08 -23.37 8.48
N TRP A 86 3.44 -22.23 7.88
CA TRP A 86 3.34 -20.91 8.55
C TRP A 86 1.88 -20.50 8.70
N ARG A 87 1.06 -20.85 7.72
CA ARG A 87 -0.39 -20.63 7.71
C ARG A 87 -1.12 -21.76 7.02
N VAL A 88 -2.37 -21.94 7.40
CA VAL A 88 -3.34 -22.76 6.67
C VAL A 88 -4.62 -21.95 6.54
N LEU A 89 -5.09 -21.75 5.31
CA LEU A 89 -6.24 -20.92 5.00
C LEU A 89 -7.33 -21.76 4.35
N ARG A 90 -8.51 -21.78 4.96
CA ARG A 90 -9.73 -22.42 4.46
C ARG A 90 -10.37 -21.54 3.41
N LEU A 91 -10.76 -22.16 2.30
CA LEU A 91 -11.53 -21.55 1.22
C LEU A 91 -12.98 -22.08 1.27
N PRO A 92 -13.88 -21.46 2.06
CA PRO A 92 -15.24 -21.97 2.24
C PRO A 92 -16.11 -21.84 0.98
N ALA A 93 -15.80 -20.88 0.09
CA ALA A 93 -16.53 -20.66 -1.15
C ALA A 93 -16.11 -21.60 -2.29
N ALA A 94 -15.13 -22.48 -2.04
CA ALA A 94 -14.75 -23.50 -3.00
C ALA A 94 -15.84 -24.58 -3.13
N PRO A 95 -16.02 -25.19 -4.31
CA PRO A 95 -17.06 -26.20 -4.56
C PRO A 95 -16.85 -27.50 -3.76
N ARG A 96 -15.69 -27.65 -3.12
CA ARG A 96 -15.26 -28.79 -2.32
C ARG A 96 -14.28 -28.30 -1.26
N PRO A 97 -14.08 -29.05 -0.15
CA PRO A 97 -13.10 -28.68 0.85
C PRO A 97 -11.73 -28.41 0.23
N ALA A 98 -11.24 -27.19 0.45
CA ALA A 98 -10.00 -26.68 -0.10
C ALA A 98 -9.27 -25.82 0.94
N LEU A 99 -7.97 -26.03 1.03
CA LEU A 99 -7.04 -25.28 1.88
C LEU A 99 -5.92 -24.71 1.04
N LEU A 100 -5.46 -23.51 1.38
CA LEU A 100 -4.15 -23.01 0.97
C LEU A 100 -3.17 -23.26 2.11
N LEU A 101 -2.19 -24.11 1.84
CA LEU A 101 -1.07 -24.39 2.72
C LEU A 101 0.03 -23.36 2.42
N VAL A 102 0.44 -22.61 3.44
CA VAL A 102 1.36 -21.49 3.27
C VAL A 102 2.72 -21.82 3.87
N THR A 103 3.74 -21.75 3.03
CA THR A 103 5.15 -21.71 3.41
C THR A 103 5.76 -20.46 2.80
N GLN A 104 6.85 -20.57 2.02
CA GLN A 104 7.35 -19.47 1.19
C GLN A 104 6.41 -19.13 0.01
N GLY A 105 5.52 -20.04 -0.34
CA GLY A 105 4.47 -19.85 -1.34
C GLY A 105 3.21 -20.60 -0.94
N PHE A 106 2.40 -20.97 -1.92
CA PHE A 106 1.13 -21.63 -1.71
C PHE A 106 1.09 -23.03 -2.33
N VAL A 107 0.45 -23.95 -1.61
CA VAL A 107 -0.01 -25.23 -2.16
C VAL A 107 -1.51 -25.33 -1.91
N LEU A 108 -2.30 -25.51 -2.96
CA LEU A 108 -3.71 -25.84 -2.85
C LEU A 108 -3.83 -27.32 -2.48
N ALA A 109 -4.40 -27.59 -1.31
CA ALA A 109 -4.82 -28.92 -0.91
C ALA A 109 -6.34 -29.04 -1.06
N THR A 110 -6.82 -30.01 -1.83
CA THR A 110 -8.25 -30.23 -2.06
C THR A 110 -8.56 -31.71 -2.24
N GLU A 111 -9.82 -32.10 -2.02
CA GLU A 111 -10.28 -33.46 -2.26
C GLU A 111 -10.88 -33.59 -3.67
N GLU A 112 -10.30 -34.43 -4.52
CA GLU A 112 -10.84 -34.65 -5.86
C GLU A 112 -12.18 -35.40 -5.86
N ALA A 113 -12.91 -35.32 -6.98
CA ALA A 113 -14.08 -36.15 -7.20
C ALA A 113 -13.62 -37.62 -7.21
N GLY A 114 -13.96 -38.38 -6.16
CA GLY A 114 -13.42 -39.71 -5.89
C GLY A 114 -12.77 -39.86 -4.51
N GLY A 115 -12.62 -38.76 -3.75
CA GLY A 115 -12.16 -38.83 -2.37
C GLY A 115 -10.65 -39.00 -2.20
N THR A 116 -9.87 -38.50 -3.17
CA THR A 116 -8.40 -38.52 -3.16
C THR A 116 -7.85 -37.11 -2.84
N LEU A 117 -6.82 -37.03 -2.02
CA LEU A 117 -6.13 -35.77 -1.75
C LEU A 117 -5.29 -35.34 -2.96
N ARG A 118 -5.52 -34.14 -3.46
CA ARG A 118 -4.65 -33.46 -4.42
C ARG A 118 -3.93 -32.30 -3.77
N LEU A 119 -2.63 -32.25 -3.98
CA LEU A 119 -1.75 -31.15 -3.60
C LEU A 119 -1.22 -30.50 -4.88
N GLN A 120 -1.58 -29.25 -5.12
CA GLN A 120 -1.17 -28.50 -6.29
C GLN A 120 -0.36 -27.27 -5.87
N PRO A 121 0.94 -27.20 -6.18
CA PRO A 121 1.72 -25.98 -6.02
C PRO A 121 1.12 -24.84 -6.84
N VAL A 122 1.09 -23.65 -6.26
CA VAL A 122 0.60 -22.43 -6.92
C VAL A 122 1.79 -21.51 -7.18
N ARG A 123 1.96 -21.13 -8.45
CA ARG A 123 3.01 -20.20 -8.86
C ARG A 123 2.60 -18.79 -8.47
N SER A 124 3.32 -18.18 -7.53
CA SER A 124 3.03 -16.82 -7.06
C SER A 124 4.02 -15.79 -7.62
N GLU A 125 5.34 -16.02 -7.46
CA GLU A 125 6.42 -15.03 -7.75
C GLU A 125 6.02 -13.63 -7.27
N SER A 126 5.94 -13.46 -5.95
CA SER A 126 5.67 -12.17 -5.31
C SER A 126 6.98 -11.45 -4.97
N ALA A 127 6.93 -10.12 -4.96
CA ALA A 127 7.98 -9.28 -4.36
C ALA A 127 7.98 -9.35 -2.81
N SER A 128 6.86 -9.79 -2.23
CA SER A 128 6.68 -10.13 -0.82
C SER A 128 6.65 -11.67 -0.65
N LEU A 129 6.39 -12.20 0.55
CA LEU A 129 6.30 -13.66 0.78
C LEU A 129 5.07 -14.27 0.06
N ALA A 130 4.28 -15.09 0.76
CA ALA A 130 3.07 -15.66 0.21
C ALA A 130 1.96 -14.60 0.20
N GLU A 131 1.82 -13.88 -0.92
CA GLU A 131 0.82 -12.82 -1.10
C GLU A 131 -0.39 -13.27 -1.92
N VAL A 132 -1.58 -12.82 -1.50
CA VAL A 132 -2.82 -12.94 -2.26
C VAL A 132 -3.60 -11.63 -2.28
N GLN A 133 -4.47 -11.48 -3.28
CA GLN A 133 -5.44 -10.40 -3.33
C GLN A 133 -6.75 -10.90 -3.93
N TRP A 134 -7.86 -10.61 -3.28
CA TRP A 134 -9.18 -10.80 -3.88
C TRP A 134 -9.41 -9.74 -4.95
N LEU A 135 -9.79 -10.15 -6.16
CA LEU A 135 -10.06 -9.23 -7.27
C LEU A 135 -11.49 -8.68 -7.25
N ASP A 136 -12.39 -9.32 -6.50
CA ASP A 136 -13.81 -9.00 -6.44
C ASP A 136 -14.35 -9.03 -5.00
N GLU A 137 -13.69 -8.34 -4.06
CA GLU A 137 -14.07 -8.32 -2.64
C GLU A 137 -15.26 -7.38 -2.36
N ARG A 138 -15.14 -6.08 -2.64
CA ARG A 138 -16.19 -5.09 -2.38
C ARG A 138 -16.69 -4.50 -3.69
N ASP A 139 -18.00 -4.57 -3.93
CA ASP A 139 -18.64 -4.07 -5.15
C ASP A 139 -18.03 -4.61 -6.45
N GLY A 140 -17.50 -5.83 -6.40
CA GLY A 140 -16.82 -6.46 -7.53
C GLY A 140 -15.46 -5.86 -7.87
N GLN A 141 -14.86 -5.06 -6.98
CA GLN A 141 -13.54 -4.47 -7.12
C GLN A 141 -12.49 -5.13 -6.20
N PRO A 142 -11.20 -4.96 -6.52
CA PRO A 142 -10.12 -5.56 -5.75
C PRO A 142 -10.11 -5.11 -4.29
N GLY A 143 -9.81 -6.07 -3.41
CA GLY A 143 -9.54 -5.85 -1.99
C GLY A 143 -8.10 -5.44 -1.71
N ALA A 144 -7.77 -5.31 -0.42
CA ALA A 144 -6.38 -5.12 -0.02
C ALA A 144 -5.57 -6.41 -0.26
N ALA A 145 -4.32 -6.26 -0.72
CA ALA A 145 -3.38 -7.37 -0.76
C ALA A 145 -3.07 -7.86 0.66
N ARG A 146 -2.88 -9.16 0.81
CA ARG A 146 -2.58 -9.83 2.09
C ARG A 146 -1.36 -10.72 1.91
N SER A 147 -0.32 -10.43 2.66
CA SER A 147 0.88 -11.24 2.74
C SER A 147 0.85 -12.13 3.98
N PHE A 148 1.24 -13.39 3.81
CA PHE A 148 1.33 -14.36 4.89
C PHE A 148 2.78 -14.78 5.11
N GLY A 149 3.19 -14.71 6.38
CA GLY A 149 4.52 -15.09 6.82
C GLY A 149 4.47 -15.77 8.19
N ILE A 150 5.61 -15.79 8.88
CA ILE A 150 5.69 -16.30 10.25
C ILE A 150 5.07 -15.25 11.19
N GLU A 151 3.88 -15.53 11.71
CA GLU A 151 3.10 -14.62 12.56
C GLU A 151 2.44 -15.33 13.75
N ALA A 152 1.94 -14.56 14.71
CA ALA A 152 1.14 -15.05 15.83
C ALA A 152 -0.35 -14.97 15.47
N VAL A 153 -1.05 -16.09 15.53
CA VAL A 153 -2.47 -16.20 15.19
C VAL A 153 -3.24 -16.32 16.49
N THR A 154 -4.03 -15.30 16.79
CA THR A 154 -4.71 -15.14 18.09
C THR A 154 -6.09 -15.77 18.13
N ASP A 155 -6.75 -15.89 16.98
CA ASP A 155 -8.02 -16.59 16.82
C ASP A 155 -7.93 -17.61 15.69
N LEU A 156 -8.19 -18.89 16.01
CA LEU A 156 -8.00 -19.98 15.06
C LEU A 156 -9.06 -19.98 13.97
N GLN A 157 -10.29 -19.59 14.29
CA GLN A 157 -11.41 -19.62 13.33
C GLN A 157 -11.24 -18.57 12.24
N SER A 158 -11.18 -17.29 12.62
CA SER A 158 -10.97 -16.18 11.68
C SER A 158 -9.56 -16.18 11.11
N GLY A 159 -8.54 -16.57 11.89
CA GLY A 159 -7.17 -16.63 11.43
C GLY A 159 -6.95 -17.65 10.32
N THR A 160 -7.71 -18.74 10.28
CA THR A 160 -7.61 -19.73 9.19
C THR A 160 -8.61 -19.49 8.08
N LEU A 161 -9.33 -18.36 8.06
CA LEU A 161 -10.35 -18.10 7.06
C LEU A 161 -9.81 -17.17 5.96
N LEU A 162 -9.91 -17.60 4.70
CA LEU A 162 -9.69 -16.73 3.55
C LEU A 162 -10.98 -16.65 2.74
N GLN A 163 -11.64 -15.51 2.87
CA GLN A 163 -12.87 -15.16 2.18
C GLN A 163 -12.79 -13.70 1.70
N GLY A 164 -13.52 -13.37 0.65
CA GLY A 164 -13.60 -12.02 0.11
C GLY A 164 -14.41 -11.99 -1.19
N GLY A 165 -14.03 -12.82 -2.16
CA GLY A 165 -14.71 -12.89 -3.46
C GLY A 165 -14.61 -14.27 -4.12
N ARG A 166 -14.70 -14.30 -5.45
CA ARG A 166 -14.54 -15.50 -6.28
C ARG A 166 -13.15 -15.59 -6.91
N TRP A 167 -12.56 -14.46 -7.27
CA TRP A 167 -11.30 -14.40 -8.01
C TRP A 167 -10.16 -14.04 -7.06
N LEU A 168 -9.22 -14.97 -6.88
CA LEU A 168 -8.10 -14.82 -5.97
C LEU A 168 -6.79 -14.82 -6.76
N ARG A 169 -6.07 -13.70 -6.73
CA ARG A 169 -4.73 -13.59 -7.30
C ARG A 169 -3.68 -14.05 -6.29
N PHE A 170 -2.62 -14.69 -6.78
CA PHE A 170 -1.47 -15.17 -6.01
C PHE A 170 -0.20 -14.57 -6.59
N GLY A 171 0.37 -13.56 -5.91
CA GLY A 171 1.50 -12.79 -6.43
C GLY A 171 1.30 -12.43 -7.90
N SER A 172 2.39 -12.36 -8.66
CA SER A 172 2.38 -11.88 -10.04
C SER A 172 1.92 -12.88 -11.10
N ARG A 173 1.85 -14.19 -10.80
CA ARG A 173 1.83 -15.22 -11.86
C ARG A 173 0.58 -16.07 -11.97
N SER A 174 -0.33 -16.02 -10.99
CA SER A 174 -1.53 -16.86 -11.04
C SER A 174 -2.77 -16.15 -10.53
N VAL A 175 -3.90 -16.47 -11.15
CA VAL A 175 -5.25 -16.16 -10.65
C VAL A 175 -6.03 -17.45 -10.53
N MET A 176 -6.77 -17.64 -9.45
CA MET A 176 -7.69 -18.76 -9.27
C MET A 176 -9.14 -18.26 -9.28
N ASP A 177 -9.96 -18.94 -10.06
CA ASP A 177 -11.40 -18.94 -9.86
C ASP A 177 -11.73 -19.93 -8.73
N VAL A 178 -12.03 -19.42 -7.54
CA VAL A 178 -12.29 -20.23 -6.35
C VAL A 178 -13.53 -21.11 -6.52
N ALA A 179 -14.54 -20.65 -7.28
CA ALA A 179 -15.78 -21.40 -7.48
C ALA A 179 -15.59 -22.65 -8.34
N SER A 180 -14.51 -22.72 -9.14
CA SER A 180 -14.14 -23.89 -9.94
C SER A 180 -12.82 -24.53 -9.52
N LEU A 181 -12.05 -23.88 -8.64
CA LEU A 181 -10.66 -24.18 -8.31
C LEU A 181 -9.73 -24.24 -9.53
N ARG A 182 -10.09 -23.52 -10.61
CA ARG A 182 -9.28 -23.43 -11.82
C ARG A 182 -8.25 -22.32 -11.66
N PHE A 183 -7.00 -22.64 -11.98
CA PHE A 183 -5.92 -21.67 -12.06
C PHE A 183 -5.72 -21.18 -13.50
N TYR A 184 -5.42 -19.89 -13.60
CA TYR A 184 -5.06 -19.19 -14.81
C TYR A 184 -3.64 -18.64 -14.63
N PRO A 185 -2.65 -19.14 -15.39
CA PRO A 185 -1.33 -18.52 -15.40
C PRO A 185 -1.43 -17.16 -16.07
N VAL A 186 -0.75 -16.17 -15.50
CA VAL A 186 -0.71 -14.81 -16.04
C VAL A 186 0.72 -14.30 -16.14
N GLU A 187 0.97 -13.58 -17.20
CA GLU A 187 2.22 -12.86 -17.45
C GLU A 187 1.90 -11.37 -17.42
N PRO A 188 2.19 -10.67 -16.31
CA PRO A 188 1.83 -9.27 -16.14
C PRO A 188 2.89 -8.38 -16.80
N TRP A 189 3.25 -8.69 -18.04
CA TRP A 189 4.13 -7.91 -18.91
C TRP A 189 3.60 -8.04 -20.34
N VAL A 190 3.91 -7.04 -21.16
CA VAL A 190 3.53 -7.08 -22.58
C VAL A 190 4.45 -8.06 -23.31
N PRO A 191 3.92 -9.04 -24.07
CA PRO A 191 4.75 -9.96 -24.82
C PRO A 191 5.59 -9.24 -25.89
N VAL A 192 6.91 -9.43 -25.85
CA VAL A 192 7.84 -8.89 -26.84
C VAL A 192 8.12 -9.94 -27.91
N ALA A 193 7.97 -9.57 -29.18
CA ALA A 193 8.31 -10.47 -30.28
C ALA A 193 9.84 -10.72 -30.33
N PRO A 194 10.30 -11.96 -30.62
CA PRO A 194 11.72 -12.24 -30.70
C PRO A 194 12.47 -11.28 -31.64
N GLY A 195 13.57 -10.71 -31.15
CA GLY A 195 14.41 -9.76 -31.90
C GLY A 195 13.91 -8.31 -31.93
N GLN A 196 12.79 -8.00 -31.26
CA GLN A 196 12.36 -6.61 -31.04
C GLN A 196 12.92 -6.06 -29.72
N PRO A 197 13.26 -4.76 -29.65
CA PRO A 197 13.63 -4.12 -28.39
C PRO A 197 12.40 -4.07 -27.46
N ASP A 198 12.61 -4.41 -26.19
CA ASP A 198 11.57 -4.21 -25.18
C ASP A 198 11.51 -2.72 -24.80
N THR A 199 10.40 -2.09 -25.18
CA THR A 199 10.12 -0.67 -24.89
C THR A 199 8.85 -0.52 -24.05
N HIS A 200 8.33 -1.63 -23.53
CA HIS A 200 7.11 -1.65 -22.75
C HIS A 200 7.35 -1.22 -21.31
N LEU A 201 6.27 -0.78 -20.67
CA LEU A 201 6.31 -0.47 -19.25
C LEU A 201 6.42 -1.76 -18.44
N SER A 202 7.31 -1.71 -17.45
CA SER A 202 7.41 -2.72 -16.41
C SER A 202 6.33 -2.48 -15.36
N ARG A 203 5.90 -3.55 -14.73
CA ARG A 203 4.90 -3.49 -13.66
C ARG A 203 5.47 -2.81 -12.41
N GLU A 204 4.68 -1.92 -11.81
CA GLU A 204 4.96 -1.28 -10.53
C GLU A 204 4.21 -2.00 -9.40
N GLY A 205 4.88 -2.97 -8.78
CA GLY A 205 4.34 -3.76 -7.69
C GLY A 205 3.24 -4.76 -8.08
N ASP A 206 2.58 -5.31 -7.06
CA ASP A 206 1.66 -6.44 -7.21
C ASP A 206 0.19 -6.07 -6.98
N ASP A 207 -0.08 -4.86 -6.50
CA ASP A 207 -1.43 -4.45 -6.15
C ASP A 207 -2.31 -4.23 -7.38
N VAL A 208 -3.36 -5.02 -7.49
CA VAL A 208 -4.41 -4.82 -8.49
C VAL A 208 -5.27 -3.63 -8.09
N ARG A 209 -5.43 -2.70 -9.04
CA ARG A 209 -6.11 -1.41 -8.84
C ARG A 209 -7.57 -1.43 -9.30
N ALA A 210 -7.91 -2.23 -10.32
CA ALA A 210 -9.28 -2.37 -10.80
C ALA A 210 -9.53 -3.75 -11.40
N PHE A 211 -10.80 -4.16 -11.40
CA PHE A 211 -11.27 -5.40 -12.00
C PHE A 211 -12.41 -5.13 -12.99
N SER A 212 -12.40 -5.82 -14.12
CA SER A 212 -13.39 -5.61 -15.18
C SER A 212 -14.77 -6.14 -14.77
N PRO A 213 -15.88 -5.51 -15.19
CA PRO A 213 -17.24 -5.94 -14.83
C PRO A 213 -17.54 -7.39 -15.23
N GLY A 214 -17.03 -7.82 -16.40
CA GLY A 214 -17.10 -9.19 -16.90
C GLY A 214 -16.16 -10.17 -16.20
N ARG A 215 -15.33 -9.71 -15.26
CA ARG A 215 -14.40 -10.50 -14.45
C ARG A 215 -13.35 -11.26 -15.25
N GLY A 216 -12.98 -10.73 -16.41
CA GLY A 216 -11.99 -11.31 -17.31
C GLY A 216 -10.63 -10.60 -17.28
N LYS A 217 -10.59 -9.36 -16.77
CA LYS A 217 -9.39 -8.52 -16.83
C LYS A 217 -9.16 -7.74 -15.54
N TYR A 218 -7.91 -7.49 -15.22
CA TYR A 218 -7.53 -6.65 -14.08
C TYR A 218 -6.43 -5.66 -14.43
N VAL A 219 -6.25 -4.64 -13.60
CA VAL A 219 -5.37 -3.50 -13.85
C VAL A 219 -4.26 -3.42 -12.81
N LEU A 220 -3.02 -3.26 -13.25
CA LEU A 220 -1.84 -2.98 -12.43
C LEU A 220 -1.25 -1.61 -12.82
N ALA A 221 -0.56 -0.95 -11.90
CA ALA A 221 0.28 0.20 -12.22
C ALA A 221 1.54 -0.24 -12.97
N ALA A 222 2.09 0.65 -13.80
CA ALA A 222 3.26 0.39 -14.62
C ALA A 222 4.16 1.62 -14.71
N SER A 223 5.46 1.40 -14.83
CA SER A 223 6.45 2.41 -15.15
C SER A 223 7.61 1.83 -15.95
N GLY A 224 8.39 2.70 -16.55
CA GLY A 224 9.59 2.33 -17.26
C GLY A 224 10.32 3.56 -17.76
N ILE A 225 11.35 3.32 -18.58
CA ILE A 225 12.03 4.40 -19.29
C ILE A 225 11.46 4.47 -20.71
N ASP A 226 11.04 5.66 -21.12
CA ASP A 226 10.67 5.94 -22.49
C ASP A 226 11.90 6.17 -23.35
N TYR A 227 12.46 5.07 -23.85
CA TYR A 227 13.61 5.10 -24.76
C TYR A 227 13.30 5.78 -26.10
N SER A 228 12.03 6.08 -26.41
CA SER A 228 11.66 6.84 -27.61
C SER A 228 11.77 8.35 -27.42
N SER A 229 11.84 8.83 -26.17
CA SER A 229 12.09 10.24 -25.88
C SER A 229 13.59 10.54 -25.91
N ALA A 230 13.99 11.66 -26.53
CA ALA A 230 15.40 12.04 -26.68
C ALA A 230 16.16 12.23 -25.34
N ASP A 231 15.41 12.37 -24.25
CA ASP A 231 15.92 12.55 -22.89
C ASP A 231 15.65 11.35 -21.96
N GLY A 232 15.14 10.21 -22.48
CA GLY A 232 15.00 8.97 -21.71
C GLY A 232 14.13 9.13 -20.46
N ARG A 233 13.02 9.88 -20.56
CA ARG A 233 12.14 10.17 -19.43
C ARG A 233 11.51 8.91 -18.84
N GLN A 234 11.21 8.96 -17.55
CA GLN A 234 10.29 8.00 -16.96
C GLN A 234 8.93 8.09 -17.67
N ALA A 235 8.40 6.94 -18.04
CA ALA A 235 7.03 6.80 -18.51
C ALA A 235 6.25 5.97 -17.51
N TYR A 236 4.95 6.22 -17.47
CA TYR A 236 4.02 5.57 -16.56
C TYR A 236 2.79 5.11 -17.32
N GLY A 237 2.12 4.14 -16.76
CA GLY A 237 0.95 3.57 -17.39
C GLY A 237 0.23 2.57 -16.53
N LEU A 238 -0.65 1.83 -17.19
CA LEU A 238 -1.40 0.73 -16.65
C LEU A 238 -1.09 -0.52 -17.47
N LEU A 239 -0.97 -1.66 -16.80
CA LEU A 239 -1.04 -2.97 -17.46
C LEU A 239 -2.44 -3.54 -17.27
N VAL A 240 -3.12 -3.83 -18.36
CA VAL A 240 -4.41 -4.52 -18.37
C VAL A 240 -4.15 -5.99 -18.67
N VAL A 241 -4.26 -6.84 -17.65
CA VAL A 241 -4.01 -8.28 -17.76
C VAL A 241 -5.31 -9.00 -18.11
N ASP A 242 -5.27 -9.81 -19.17
CA ASP A 242 -6.35 -10.70 -19.58
C ASP A 242 -6.15 -12.07 -18.91
N ILE A 243 -7.05 -12.46 -18.01
CA ILE A 243 -6.90 -13.65 -17.18
C ILE A 243 -6.94 -14.91 -18.04
N GLU A 244 -7.82 -14.97 -19.03
CA GLU A 244 -7.99 -16.16 -19.85
C GLU A 244 -6.83 -16.33 -20.83
N ARG A 245 -6.36 -15.24 -21.42
CA ARG A 245 -5.20 -15.27 -22.33
C ARG A 245 -3.86 -15.37 -21.61
N GLY A 246 -3.80 -14.94 -20.35
CA GLY A 246 -2.59 -14.91 -19.55
C GLY A 246 -1.59 -13.83 -19.96
N THR A 247 -2.00 -12.83 -20.75
CA THR A 247 -1.12 -11.76 -21.25
C THR A 247 -1.62 -10.37 -20.88
N ALA A 248 -0.72 -9.39 -20.92
CA ALA A 248 -1.04 -8.00 -20.63
C ALA A 248 -0.97 -7.09 -21.88
N SER A 249 -1.76 -6.02 -21.86
CA SER A 249 -1.63 -4.88 -22.76
C SER A 249 -1.34 -3.61 -21.96
N GLU A 250 -0.56 -2.71 -22.54
CA GLU A 250 -0.17 -1.44 -21.92
C GLU A 250 -1.10 -0.29 -22.31
N ILE A 251 -1.37 0.60 -21.35
CA ILE A 251 -1.97 1.92 -21.59
C ILE A 251 -1.05 2.97 -20.96
N ARG A 252 -0.42 3.81 -21.78
CA ARG A 252 0.37 4.94 -21.27
C ARG A 252 -0.52 6.04 -20.71
N VAL A 253 -0.07 6.67 -19.62
CA VAL A 253 -0.79 7.76 -18.97
C VAL A 253 -0.05 9.08 -19.17
N ASP A 254 -0.82 10.14 -19.40
CA ASP A 254 -0.31 11.51 -19.41
C ASP A 254 -0.46 12.09 -18.01
N ARG A 255 0.66 12.24 -17.28
CA ARG A 255 0.66 12.73 -15.89
C ARG A 255 0.20 14.19 -15.77
N LYS A 256 0.37 15.01 -16.81
CA LYS A 256 -0.11 16.41 -16.79
C LYS A 256 -1.64 16.45 -16.78
N ARG A 257 -2.26 15.53 -17.52
CA ARG A 257 -3.72 15.38 -17.56
C ARG A 257 -4.24 14.61 -16.35
N MET A 258 -3.66 13.44 -16.08
CA MET A 258 -4.04 12.50 -15.02
C MET A 258 -3.01 12.60 -13.90
N ARG A 259 -3.25 13.51 -12.95
CA ARG A 259 -2.24 13.89 -11.95
C ARG A 259 -1.99 12.79 -10.92
N PHE A 260 -0.72 12.47 -10.70
CA PHE A 260 -0.21 11.65 -9.60
C PHE A 260 1.27 11.98 -9.36
N ALA A 261 1.75 11.87 -8.12
CA ALA A 261 3.14 12.15 -7.78
C ALA A 261 4.02 10.91 -7.85
N GLU A 262 3.52 9.76 -7.42
CA GLU A 262 4.26 8.48 -7.38
C GLU A 262 3.39 7.33 -7.90
N PRO A 263 3.97 6.20 -8.35
CA PRO A 263 3.20 5.04 -8.81
C PRO A 263 2.12 4.56 -7.84
N ASP A 264 2.37 4.67 -6.52
CA ASP A 264 1.42 4.26 -5.48
C ASP A 264 0.16 5.13 -5.41
N ASP A 265 0.19 6.36 -5.96
CA ASP A 265 -1.02 7.19 -6.10
C ASP A 265 -1.96 6.68 -7.19
N ILE A 266 -1.49 5.79 -8.08
CA ILE A 266 -2.33 5.11 -9.08
C ILE A 266 -3.09 3.99 -8.35
N ASP A 267 -3.96 4.38 -7.43
CA ASP A 267 -4.81 3.50 -6.67
C ASP A 267 -6.12 3.18 -7.40
N SER A 268 -7.03 2.44 -6.73
CA SER A 268 -8.33 2.11 -7.33
C SER A 268 -9.16 3.36 -7.65
N ALA A 269 -9.19 4.34 -6.75
CA ALA A 269 -9.96 5.56 -6.96
C ALA A 269 -9.43 6.37 -8.14
N TRP A 270 -8.10 6.41 -8.32
CA TRP A 270 -7.44 7.08 -9.43
C TRP A 270 -7.83 6.45 -10.77
N VAL A 271 -7.78 5.11 -10.84
CA VAL A 271 -8.19 4.37 -12.04
C VAL A 271 -9.67 4.63 -12.36
N HIS A 272 -10.57 4.53 -11.38
CA HIS A 272 -12.00 4.76 -11.59
C HIS A 272 -12.35 6.19 -12.01
N HIS A 273 -11.60 7.18 -11.53
CA HIS A 273 -11.79 8.59 -11.88
C HIS A 273 -11.33 8.91 -13.31
N HIS A 274 -10.24 8.29 -13.78
CA HIS A 274 -9.65 8.60 -15.08
C HIS A 274 -10.03 7.62 -16.20
N PHE A 275 -10.51 6.43 -15.85
CA PHE A 275 -10.81 5.37 -16.81
C PHE A 275 -12.22 4.80 -16.62
N SER A 276 -12.70 4.14 -17.65
CA SER A 276 -13.94 3.38 -17.63
C SER A 276 -13.80 2.11 -18.46
N TRP A 277 -14.52 1.06 -18.06
CA TRP A 277 -14.64 -0.16 -18.85
C TRP A 277 -15.68 0.05 -19.95
N ALA A 278 -15.30 -0.25 -21.18
CA ALA A 278 -16.20 -0.23 -22.34
C ALA A 278 -16.08 -1.56 -23.09
N ARG A 279 -17.08 -1.88 -23.91
CA ARG A 279 -16.98 -2.99 -24.88
C ARG A 279 -16.60 -2.43 -26.24
N ASN A 280 -15.59 -3.02 -26.87
CA ASN A 280 -15.24 -2.69 -28.25
C ASN A 280 -16.23 -3.34 -29.23
N THR A 281 -16.04 -3.11 -30.54
CA THR A 281 -16.89 -3.67 -31.61
C THR A 281 -16.86 -5.20 -31.66
N ALA A 282 -15.81 -5.84 -31.13
CA ALA A 282 -15.70 -7.29 -30.99
C ALA A 282 -16.33 -7.82 -29.68
N GLY A 283 -17.02 -6.96 -28.91
CA GLY A 283 -17.66 -7.32 -27.64
C GLY A 283 -16.69 -7.50 -26.47
N GLN A 284 -15.40 -7.23 -26.66
CA GLN A 284 -14.38 -7.40 -25.63
C GLN A 284 -14.32 -6.20 -24.70
N GLU A 285 -14.14 -6.45 -23.40
CA GLU A 285 -13.90 -5.39 -22.42
C GLU A 285 -12.53 -4.75 -22.64
N VAL A 286 -12.52 -3.42 -22.70
CA VAL A 286 -11.33 -2.58 -22.84
C VAL A 286 -11.41 -1.45 -21.83
N LEU A 287 -10.27 -1.14 -21.19
CA LEU A 287 -10.16 0.01 -20.32
C LEU A 287 -9.89 1.23 -21.19
N GLN A 288 -10.74 2.25 -21.10
CA GLN A 288 -10.63 3.47 -21.91
C GLN A 288 -10.51 4.69 -21.00
N ALA A 289 -9.61 5.60 -21.37
CA ALA A 289 -9.50 6.88 -20.69
C ALA A 289 -10.80 7.68 -20.87
N ARG A 290 -11.30 8.25 -19.79
CA ARG A 290 -12.37 9.24 -19.83
C ARG A 290 -11.83 10.52 -20.47
N ASN A 291 -12.69 11.20 -21.22
CA ASN A 291 -12.36 12.47 -21.86
C ASN A 291 -12.84 13.67 -21.03
N ASP A 292 -13.72 13.45 -20.06
CA ASP A 292 -14.52 14.45 -19.36
C ASP A 292 -14.26 14.50 -17.85
N PHE A 293 -13.05 14.17 -17.41
CA PHE A 293 -12.68 14.29 -16.00
C PHE A 293 -12.03 15.64 -15.69
N ARG A 294 -12.22 16.12 -14.46
CA ARG A 294 -11.42 17.22 -13.92
C ARG A 294 -10.13 16.64 -13.34
N PRO A 295 -8.94 17.19 -13.66
CA PRO A 295 -7.70 16.76 -13.02
C PRO A 295 -7.84 16.85 -11.49
N TRP A 296 -7.35 15.85 -10.77
CA TRP A 296 -7.34 15.91 -9.32
C TRP A 296 -6.44 17.05 -8.83
N PRO A 297 -6.82 17.73 -7.73
CA PRO A 297 -5.95 18.74 -7.16
C PRO A 297 -4.64 18.10 -6.72
N TRP A 298 -3.52 18.79 -6.95
CA TRP A 298 -2.24 18.39 -6.36
C TRP A 298 -2.31 18.59 -4.84
N ARG A 299 -1.58 17.77 -4.08
CA ARG A 299 -1.66 17.80 -2.61
C ARG A 299 -0.29 17.72 -1.96
N ALA A 300 -0.19 18.32 -0.78
CA ALA A 300 0.88 18.07 0.16
C ALA A 300 0.72 16.67 0.78
N ARG A 301 1.84 16.11 1.24
CA ARG A 301 1.92 14.79 1.86
C ARG A 301 2.54 14.91 3.23
N LEU A 302 1.84 14.40 4.25
CA LEU A 302 2.39 14.27 5.59
C LEU A 302 2.91 12.85 5.79
N ARG A 303 4.12 12.75 6.31
CA ARG A 303 4.73 11.46 6.67
C ARG A 303 5.41 11.54 8.02
N GLU A 304 5.32 10.45 8.76
CA GLU A 304 6.13 10.22 9.95
C GLU A 304 7.45 9.60 9.50
N THR A 305 8.56 10.36 9.60
CA THR A 305 9.88 9.89 9.13
C THR A 305 10.53 8.96 10.15
N ARG A 306 10.21 9.14 11.44
CA ARG A 306 10.55 8.30 12.59
C ARG A 306 9.46 8.46 13.64
N PRO A 307 9.30 7.53 14.61
CA PRO A 307 8.26 7.65 15.63
C PRO A 307 8.24 9.03 16.31
N GLY A 308 7.12 9.74 16.19
CA GLY A 308 6.88 11.09 16.70
C GLY A 308 7.46 12.24 15.87
N VAL A 309 8.10 11.98 14.72
CA VAL A 309 8.72 13.01 13.87
C VAL A 309 8.00 13.08 12.53
N TRP A 310 7.25 14.16 12.36
CA TRP A 310 6.46 14.41 11.15
C TRP A 310 7.16 15.36 10.19
N GLN A 311 6.92 15.16 8.91
CA GLN A 311 7.36 16.03 7.83
C GLN A 311 6.22 16.20 6.82
N MET A 312 6.11 17.39 6.24
CA MET A 312 5.25 17.67 5.10
C MET A 312 6.10 17.83 3.85
N ASP A 313 5.68 17.23 2.74
CA ASP A 313 6.27 17.38 1.41
C ASP A 313 5.24 17.86 0.40
N VAL A 314 5.64 18.74 -0.50
CA VAL A 314 4.94 19.00 -1.75
C VAL A 314 5.79 18.40 -2.87
N PRO A 315 5.47 17.19 -3.36
CA PRO A 315 6.28 16.50 -4.36
C PRO A 315 6.13 17.14 -5.74
N ARG A 316 7.14 16.91 -6.60
CA ARG A 316 7.22 17.36 -8.00
C ARG A 316 6.85 18.83 -8.19
N ILE A 317 7.41 19.70 -7.37
CA ILE A 317 7.16 21.15 -7.43
C ILE A 317 8.46 21.94 -7.46
N ALA A 318 8.48 23.04 -8.20
CA ALA A 318 9.64 23.89 -8.35
C ALA A 318 9.99 24.64 -7.05
N ASP A 319 11.27 25.01 -6.90
CA ASP A 319 11.80 25.76 -5.75
C ASP A 319 11.09 27.09 -5.51
N LYS A 320 10.58 27.74 -6.57
CA LYS A 320 9.74 28.94 -6.49
C LYS A 320 8.52 28.79 -5.57
N PHE A 321 8.03 27.56 -5.35
CA PHE A 321 6.92 27.30 -4.42
C PHE A 321 7.27 27.59 -2.95
N VAL A 322 8.55 27.70 -2.59
CA VAL A 322 8.97 28.17 -1.25
C VAL A 322 8.36 29.54 -0.93
N GLN A 323 8.21 30.43 -1.91
CA GLN A 323 7.60 31.74 -1.66
C GLN A 323 6.09 31.64 -1.35
N VAL A 324 5.39 30.70 -1.97
CA VAL A 324 3.98 30.41 -1.66
C VAL A 324 3.87 29.89 -0.23
N LEU A 325 4.71 28.94 0.16
CA LEU A 325 4.77 28.41 1.52
C LEU A 325 5.05 29.50 2.56
N LYS A 326 6.03 30.37 2.31
CA LYS A 326 6.33 31.51 3.19
C LYS A 326 5.12 32.43 3.35
N SER A 327 4.42 32.73 2.24
CA SER A 327 3.22 33.55 2.27
C SER A 327 2.07 32.90 3.05
N VAL A 328 1.83 31.61 2.89
CA VAL A 328 0.80 30.89 3.66
C VAL A 328 1.16 30.88 5.15
N LEU A 329 2.40 30.56 5.48
CA LEU A 329 2.90 30.54 6.86
C LEU A 329 2.73 31.91 7.53
N SER A 330 3.14 33.01 6.88
CA SER A 330 3.06 34.33 7.49
C SER A 330 1.65 34.93 7.47
N VAL A 331 1.00 34.95 6.30
CA VAL A 331 -0.27 35.68 6.09
C VAL A 331 -1.47 34.89 6.62
N GLN A 332 -1.53 33.59 6.35
CA GLN A 332 -2.71 32.78 6.71
C GLN A 332 -2.57 32.17 8.11
N LEU A 333 -1.36 31.77 8.50
CA LEU A 333 -1.12 31.08 9.77
C LEU A 333 -0.47 31.96 10.85
N GLY A 334 -0.05 33.19 10.52
CA GLY A 334 0.53 34.12 11.49
C GLY A 334 1.92 33.71 12.01
N ALA A 335 2.65 32.87 11.27
CA ALA A 335 3.99 32.45 11.64
C ALA A 335 5.02 33.58 11.43
N LYS A 336 6.02 33.64 12.32
CA LYS A 336 7.20 34.47 12.11
C LYS A 336 8.15 33.74 11.16
N VAL A 337 8.31 34.24 9.94
CA VAL A 337 9.16 33.64 8.90
C VAL A 337 10.47 34.42 8.78
N ILE A 338 11.59 33.70 8.79
CA ILE A 338 12.95 34.21 8.63
C ILE A 338 13.57 33.47 7.44
N ASP A 339 14.14 34.21 6.50
CA ASP A 339 14.91 33.59 5.41
C ASP A 339 16.15 32.89 5.96
N ALA A 340 16.34 31.65 5.56
CA ALA A 340 17.50 30.86 5.93
C ALA A 340 18.46 30.88 4.75
N ASP A 341 19.59 31.56 4.90
CA ASP A 341 20.69 31.46 3.94
C ASP A 341 21.36 30.10 4.15
N GLN A 342 21.09 29.17 3.24
CA GLN A 342 21.58 27.79 3.31
C GLN A 342 22.39 27.49 2.05
N PRO A 343 23.56 26.82 2.17
CA PRO A 343 24.48 26.61 1.06
C PRO A 343 23.93 25.73 -0.08
N TRP A 344 22.72 25.18 0.08
CA TRP A 344 22.10 24.21 -0.81
C TRP A 344 20.68 24.62 -1.27
N GLY A 345 20.36 25.91 -1.23
CA GLY A 345 19.19 26.47 -1.93
C GLY A 345 18.25 27.31 -1.06
N ALA A 346 17.13 27.72 -1.66
CA ALA A 346 16.11 28.53 -0.99
C ALA A 346 15.49 27.78 0.19
N GLY A 347 15.56 28.42 1.37
CA GLY A 347 14.98 27.89 2.59
C GLY A 347 14.48 29.01 3.51
N ALA A 348 13.71 28.61 4.53
CA ALA A 348 13.23 29.52 5.55
C ALA A 348 13.07 28.77 6.87
N THR A 349 13.14 29.51 7.96
CA THR A 349 12.70 29.05 9.28
C THR A 349 11.41 29.78 9.62
N ALA A 350 10.38 29.05 10.04
CA ALA A 350 9.10 29.62 10.43
C ALA A 350 8.71 29.18 11.84
N THR A 351 8.45 30.13 12.73
CA THR A 351 7.95 29.84 14.07
C THR A 351 6.44 30.05 14.09
N LEU A 352 5.70 28.96 14.32
CA LEU A 352 4.25 28.94 14.48
C LEU A 352 3.93 28.50 15.91
N ALA A 353 3.47 29.44 16.74
CA ALA A 353 3.32 29.26 18.18
C ALA A 353 4.63 28.77 18.83
N ASP A 354 4.64 27.58 19.43
CA ASP A 354 5.78 26.93 20.09
C ASP A 354 6.56 25.98 19.18
N CYS A 355 6.21 25.91 17.88
CA CYS A 355 6.89 25.07 16.91
C CYS A 355 7.75 25.88 15.95
N THR A 356 9.03 25.52 15.83
CA THR A 356 9.93 26.02 14.78
C THR A 356 10.02 25.00 13.65
N LEU A 357 9.67 25.43 12.45
CA LEU A 357 9.68 24.64 11.21
C LEU A 357 10.80 25.11 10.29
N GLN A 358 11.50 24.16 9.68
CA GLN A 358 12.42 24.40 8.57
C GLN A 358 11.70 24.11 7.25
N VAL A 359 11.87 25.01 6.29
CA VAL A 359 11.34 24.92 4.92
C VAL A 359 12.50 24.83 3.95
N ARG A 360 12.45 23.91 2.98
CA ARG A 360 13.51 23.75 1.97
C ARG A 360 13.01 23.18 0.66
N ALA A 361 13.56 23.66 -0.44
CA ALA A 361 13.44 23.04 -1.75
C ALA A 361 14.55 22.02 -2.02
N PHE A 362 14.21 20.93 -2.69
CA PHE A 362 15.11 19.86 -3.15
C PHE A 362 14.97 19.66 -4.65
N GLY A 363 15.99 19.05 -5.29
CA GLY A 363 15.91 18.61 -6.68
C GLY A 363 15.93 19.72 -7.74
N LYS A 364 16.33 20.96 -7.37
CA LYS A 364 16.38 22.09 -8.31
C LYS A 364 17.19 21.76 -9.57
N ASP A 365 18.39 21.21 -9.38
CA ASP A 365 19.31 20.87 -10.46
C ASP A 365 19.19 19.39 -10.89
N SER A 366 18.20 18.65 -10.37
CA SER A 366 17.97 17.28 -10.81
C SER A 366 17.33 17.26 -12.18
N LEU A 367 17.85 16.35 -13.02
CA LEU A 367 17.28 15.99 -14.31
C LEU A 367 16.03 15.12 -14.14
N ASP A 368 15.86 14.44 -13.00
CA ASP A 368 14.64 13.71 -12.67
C ASP A 368 13.63 14.67 -11.99
N PRO A 369 12.48 14.99 -12.62
CA PRO A 369 11.44 15.78 -11.99
C PRO A 369 10.92 15.18 -10.67
N GLY A 370 11.07 13.87 -10.48
CA GLY A 370 10.70 13.15 -9.26
C GLY A 370 11.47 13.57 -8.02
N ASP A 371 12.70 14.06 -8.18
CA ASP A 371 13.52 14.53 -7.07
C ASP A 371 13.09 15.92 -6.57
N SER A 372 12.32 16.65 -7.37
CA SER A 372 11.90 18.01 -7.05
C SER A 372 10.81 17.98 -5.99
N ARG A 373 11.05 18.61 -4.85
CA ARG A 373 10.04 18.76 -3.80
C ARG A 373 10.33 19.97 -2.94
N VAL A 374 9.30 20.50 -2.29
CA VAL A 374 9.48 21.43 -1.18
C VAL A 374 8.99 20.76 0.10
N SER A 375 9.87 20.69 1.09
CA SER A 375 9.62 20.00 2.35
C SER A 375 9.60 20.97 3.52
N VAL A 376 8.79 20.63 4.53
CA VAL A 376 8.69 21.33 5.79
C VAL A 376 8.76 20.33 6.94
N TRP A 377 9.66 20.53 7.89
CA TRP A 377 9.83 19.65 9.05
C TRP A 377 10.19 20.46 10.31
N PRO A 378 9.97 19.92 11.52
CA PRO A 378 10.37 20.57 12.76
C PRO A 378 11.89 20.68 12.86
N GLU A 379 12.39 21.76 13.43
CA GLU A 379 13.82 21.87 13.75
C GLU A 379 14.23 20.75 14.72
N GLU A 380 15.17 19.89 14.30
CA GLU A 380 15.69 18.82 15.16
C GLU A 380 16.62 19.41 16.24
N THR A 381 16.16 19.47 17.49
CA THR A 381 17.07 19.63 18.63
C THR A 381 17.70 18.28 18.96
N ARG A 382 19.01 18.23 19.22
CA ARG A 382 19.83 17.00 19.41
C ARG A 382 19.33 15.99 20.46
N THR A 383 18.24 16.24 21.18
CA THR A 383 17.87 15.48 22.39
C THR A 383 16.38 15.14 22.58
N SER A 384 15.46 15.39 21.64
CA SER A 384 14.05 14.96 21.86
C SER A 384 13.24 14.73 20.59
N THR A 385 12.19 13.92 20.72
CA THR A 385 11.02 13.91 19.83
C THR A 385 10.50 15.33 19.62
N ALA A 386 10.05 15.65 18.41
CA ALA A 386 9.45 16.94 18.12
C ALA A 386 8.21 17.15 19.03
N PRO A 387 7.95 18.38 19.52
CA PRO A 387 6.74 18.67 20.29
C PRO A 387 5.47 18.25 19.53
N ALA A 388 4.47 17.72 20.22
CA ALA A 388 3.18 17.36 19.60
C ALA A 388 2.50 18.56 18.90
N SER A 389 2.80 19.79 19.35
CA SER A 389 2.39 21.04 18.70
C SER A 389 2.92 21.18 17.28
N CYS A 390 4.09 20.61 16.96
CA CYS A 390 4.63 20.63 15.61
C CYS A 390 3.88 19.73 14.63
N GLU A 391 3.37 18.58 15.06
CA GLU A 391 2.50 17.76 14.21
C GLU A 391 1.21 18.53 13.86
N ALA A 392 0.57 19.14 14.87
CA ALA A 392 -0.63 19.94 14.66
C ALA A 392 -0.37 21.14 13.73
N ALA A 393 0.78 21.81 13.87
CA ALA A 393 1.24 22.87 12.98
C ALA A 393 1.38 22.38 11.53
N LEU A 394 2.06 21.26 11.30
CA LEU A 394 2.23 20.67 9.98
C LEU A 394 0.89 20.26 9.35
N ARG A 395 -0.03 19.69 10.12
CA ARG A 395 -1.39 19.34 9.63
C ARG A 395 -2.19 20.55 9.17
N ARG A 396 -2.13 21.66 9.93
CA ARG A 396 -2.77 22.92 9.55
C ARG A 396 -2.13 23.53 8.30
N LEU A 397 -0.80 23.48 8.21
CA LEU A 397 -0.07 23.93 7.02
C LEU A 397 -0.45 23.11 5.79
N ALA A 398 -0.44 21.77 5.90
CA ALA A 398 -0.82 20.88 4.80
C ALA A 398 -2.23 21.18 4.28
N THR A 399 -3.19 21.37 5.19
CA THR A 399 -4.58 21.74 4.81
C THR A 399 -4.64 23.06 4.05
N SER A 400 -3.87 24.06 4.48
CA SER A 400 -3.84 25.38 3.83
C SER A 400 -3.18 25.31 2.45
N ILE A 401 -2.10 24.53 2.33
CA ILE A 401 -1.38 24.30 1.08
C ILE A 401 -2.21 23.48 0.09
N ASP A 402 -2.97 22.49 0.55
CA ASP A 402 -3.90 21.75 -0.29
C ASP A 402 -4.98 22.68 -0.88
N GLY A 403 -5.45 23.67 -0.10
CA GLY A 403 -6.36 24.70 -0.61
C GLY A 403 -5.73 25.57 -1.70
N GLU A 404 -4.46 25.99 -1.50
CA GLU A 404 -3.71 26.74 -2.49
C GLU A 404 -3.49 25.94 -3.79
N LEU A 405 -3.10 24.67 -3.68
CA LEU A 405 -2.86 23.79 -4.82
C LEU A 405 -4.16 23.43 -5.55
N ALA A 406 -5.27 23.22 -4.82
CA ALA A 406 -6.57 22.95 -5.40
C ALA A 406 -7.14 24.11 -6.23
N SER A 407 -6.65 25.34 -6.01
CA SER A 407 -7.03 26.50 -6.82
C SER A 407 -6.48 26.46 -8.25
N GLY A 408 -5.47 25.61 -8.53
CA GLY A 408 -4.78 25.53 -9.82
C GLY A 408 -3.87 26.73 -10.13
N ARG A 409 -3.84 27.78 -9.30
CA ARG A 409 -3.01 28.98 -9.51
C ARG A 409 -1.51 28.68 -9.58
N HIS A 410 -1.10 27.58 -8.94
CA HIS A 410 0.30 27.17 -8.83
C HIS A 410 0.66 26.00 -9.75
N ASP A 411 -0.23 25.59 -10.67
CA ASP A 411 0.00 24.45 -11.56
C ASP A 411 1.24 24.63 -12.45
N ALA A 412 1.57 25.88 -12.81
CA ALA A 412 2.78 26.21 -13.57
C ALA A 412 4.09 25.93 -12.81
N LEU A 413 4.02 25.67 -11.50
CA LEU A 413 5.15 25.29 -10.67
C LEU A 413 5.32 23.76 -10.56
N LEU A 414 4.35 22.97 -11.04
CA LEU A 414 4.44 21.52 -11.05
C LEU A 414 5.48 21.06 -12.08
N ARG A 415 6.34 20.14 -11.66
CA ARG A 415 7.37 19.49 -12.49
C ARG A 415 6.89 18.10 -12.89
N LEU A 416 5.97 18.07 -13.85
CA LEU A 416 5.43 16.83 -14.43
C LEU A 416 6.08 16.59 -15.81
N ASP A 417 6.44 15.34 -16.05
CA ASP A 417 7.09 14.82 -17.27
C ASP A 417 6.22 14.96 -18.53
#